data_AF-A0A959E2N3-F1
#
_entry.id   AF-A0A959E2N3-F1
#
_cell.length_a   1.000
_cell.length_b   1.000
_cell.length_c   1.000
_cell.angle_alpha   90.00
_cell.angle_beta   90.00
_cell.angle_gamma   90.00
#
_symmetry.space_group_name_H-M   'P 1'
#
loop_
_entity.id
_entity.type
_entity.pdbx_description
1 polymer ?
#
loop_
_entity_poly.entity_id
_entity_poly.type
_entity_poly.pdbx_seq_one_letter_code
_entity_poly.pdbx_strand_id
1 'polypeptide(L)'
;MNFKSLATLMLLFAACMVYAQDAPPKDWPQMDPTQDHYPGMSTEKTYKDLLKGRQSQTVIVAVIDGGVDAEHEDLADIMWVNKGEIPGNGIDDDHNGYIDDIHGWNFLGNAKGEDVNYENLEMTRLYKTYKKKFEGRDISSLSKEEKKQYDQYEEYGKIIENKKKELGPKVDYFSRGYEVFTALAAAIGKDPEDIGIDDLKKFKSKDGTLDRIASAVAEDLSKGATFFELYDYFDEGYNYYNAQLNYQYNPDFEARQLIGDNPENYADHNYGNNDVEG
;
A
#
# COMPACT_ATOMS: atom_id res chain seq x y z
N MET A 1 18.06 -4.67 43.95
CA MET A 1 17.75 -3.68 42.90
C MET A 1 16.62 -2.81 43.44
N ASN A 2 16.87 -1.52 43.65
CA ASN A 2 16.08 -0.68 44.56
C ASN A 2 14.93 -0.01 43.80
N PHE A 3 13.69 -0.14 44.28
CA PHE A 3 12.45 0.37 43.65
C PHE A 3 12.48 1.88 43.33
N LYS A 4 13.35 2.64 44.01
CA LYS A 4 13.55 4.08 43.78
C LYS A 4 14.31 4.43 42.49
N SER A 5 14.98 3.48 41.83
CA SER A 5 15.69 3.75 40.57
C SER A 5 14.85 3.47 39.31
N LEU A 6 13.70 2.80 39.45
CA LEU A 6 12.78 2.53 38.33
C LEU A 6 11.82 3.70 38.08
N ALA A 7 11.42 4.40 39.14
CA ALA A 7 10.52 5.56 39.06
C ALA A 7 11.17 6.77 38.36
N THR A 8 12.49 6.96 38.51
CA THR A 8 13.21 8.08 37.88
C THR A 8 13.44 7.85 36.38
N LEU A 9 13.42 6.59 35.90
CA LEU A 9 13.57 6.27 34.48
C LEU A 9 12.24 6.44 33.71
N MET A 10 11.09 6.20 34.36
CA MET A 10 9.76 6.46 33.78
C MET A 10 9.44 7.97 33.69
N LEU A 11 9.93 8.79 34.62
CA LEU A 11 9.73 10.25 34.57
C LEU A 11 10.54 10.94 33.47
N LEU A 12 11.65 10.34 33.01
CA LEU A 12 12.45 10.87 31.89
C LEU A 12 11.89 10.47 30.51
N PHE A 13 11.03 9.44 30.43
CA PHE A 13 10.31 9.09 29.19
C PHE A 13 9.03 9.92 28.99
N ALA A 14 8.44 10.43 30.08
CA ALA A 14 7.25 11.27 30.04
C ALA A 14 7.52 12.73 29.61
N ALA A 15 8.77 13.19 29.63
CA ALA A 15 9.13 14.57 29.29
C ALA A 15 9.38 14.83 27.80
N CYS A 16 9.31 13.80 26.94
CA CYS A 16 9.52 13.94 25.49
C CYS A 16 8.22 13.98 24.67
N MET A 17 7.03 13.92 25.28
CA MET A 17 5.74 13.84 24.55
C MET A 17 4.84 15.07 24.70
N VAL A 18 5.39 16.27 24.84
CA VAL A 18 4.59 17.50 24.67
C VAL A 18 5.41 18.60 23.99
N TYR A 19 5.82 18.34 22.75
CA TYR A 19 5.73 19.39 21.75
C TYR A 19 4.51 19.04 20.92
N ALA A 20 3.37 19.65 21.22
CA ALA A 20 2.36 19.83 20.20
C ALA A 20 3.00 20.76 19.17
N GLN A 21 3.70 20.19 18.19
CA GLN A 21 3.96 20.93 16.96
C GLN A 21 2.59 21.17 16.35
N ASP A 22 2.24 22.44 16.14
CA ASP A 22 1.11 22.76 15.27
C ASP A 22 1.29 21.97 13.97
N ALA A 23 0.21 21.36 13.48
CA ALA A 23 0.26 20.66 12.21
C ALA A 23 0.85 21.60 11.15
N PRO A 24 1.77 21.11 10.29
CA PRO A 24 2.33 21.97 9.27
C PRO A 24 1.20 22.52 8.38
N PRO A 25 1.35 23.74 7.83
CA PRO A 25 0.44 24.27 6.83
C PRO A 25 0.22 23.25 5.72
N LYS A 26 -1.01 23.13 5.20
CA LYS A 26 -1.34 22.13 4.18
C LYS A 26 -0.48 22.25 2.92
N ASP A 27 -0.04 23.46 2.61
CA ASP A 27 0.79 23.84 1.47
C ASP A 27 2.29 23.89 1.76
N TRP A 28 2.75 23.38 2.91
CA TRP A 28 4.18 23.36 3.25
C TRP A 28 5.09 22.73 2.18
N PRO A 29 4.67 21.73 1.36
CA PRO A 29 5.54 21.20 0.30
C PRO A 29 5.87 22.24 -0.78
N GLN A 30 5.08 23.30 -0.92
CA GLN A 30 5.27 24.37 -1.89
C GLN A 30 6.12 25.54 -1.35
N MET A 31 6.31 25.59 -0.02
CA MET A 31 7.00 26.66 0.70
C MET A 31 8.53 26.63 0.52
N ASP A 32 9.19 27.74 0.86
CA ASP A 32 10.63 27.93 0.75
C ASP A 32 11.36 27.70 2.09
N PRO A 33 12.43 26.88 2.13
CA PRO A 33 13.16 26.60 3.38
C PRO A 33 13.81 27.82 4.05
N THR A 34 14.13 28.86 3.27
CA THR A 34 14.79 30.07 3.80
C THR A 34 13.79 31.12 4.23
N GLN A 35 12.71 31.31 3.47
CA GLN A 35 11.72 32.37 3.70
C GLN A 35 10.61 31.93 4.66
N ASP A 36 10.11 30.71 4.48
CA ASP A 36 8.94 30.20 5.20
C ASP A 36 9.34 29.24 6.34
N HIS A 37 10.61 28.84 6.38
CA HIS A 37 11.17 27.90 7.36
C HIS A 37 10.55 26.49 7.33
N TYR A 38 9.94 26.12 6.20
CA TYR A 38 9.46 24.77 5.92
C TYR A 38 10.32 24.10 4.84
N PRO A 39 10.63 22.79 4.96
CA PRO A 39 11.49 22.09 4.01
C PRO A 39 10.77 21.75 2.67
N GLY A 40 10.05 22.72 2.10
CA GLY A 40 9.34 22.59 0.82
C GLY A 40 10.22 22.82 -0.41
N MET A 41 9.60 22.72 -1.59
CA MET A 41 10.26 22.78 -2.90
C MET A 41 10.35 24.18 -3.51
N SER A 42 9.92 25.23 -2.79
CA SER A 42 9.94 26.63 -3.28
C SER A 42 9.19 26.83 -4.61
N THR A 43 8.10 26.10 -4.87
CA THR A 43 7.37 26.16 -6.15
C THR A 43 6.65 27.49 -6.34
N GLU A 44 6.01 28.00 -5.29
CA GLU A 44 5.34 29.31 -5.28
C GLU A 44 6.30 30.45 -5.65
N LYS A 45 7.49 30.43 -5.05
CA LYS A 45 8.58 31.35 -5.36
C LYS A 45 9.08 31.18 -6.79
N THR A 46 9.19 29.94 -7.27
CA THR A 46 9.58 29.65 -8.66
C THR A 46 8.61 30.28 -9.65
N TYR A 47 7.30 30.13 -9.44
CA TYR A 47 6.28 30.77 -10.28
C TYR A 47 6.33 32.31 -10.20
N LYS A 48 6.48 32.87 -8.99
CA LYS A 48 6.47 34.32 -8.77
C LYS A 48 7.72 35.04 -9.28
N ASP A 49 8.90 34.42 -9.15
CA ASP A 49 10.18 35.09 -9.38
C ASP A 49 10.87 34.61 -10.66
N LEU A 50 10.96 33.30 -10.87
CA LEU A 50 11.78 32.71 -11.93
C LEU A 50 11.03 32.55 -13.25
N LEU A 51 9.74 32.21 -13.17
CA LEU A 51 8.89 31.96 -14.33
C LEU A 51 8.06 33.17 -14.74
N LYS A 52 8.13 34.27 -13.99
CA LYS A 52 7.39 35.50 -14.29
C LYS A 52 7.69 36.01 -15.71
N GLY A 53 6.64 36.15 -16.51
CA GLY A 53 6.73 36.62 -17.90
C GLY A 53 7.27 35.59 -18.89
N ARG A 54 7.49 34.34 -18.47
CA ARG A 54 7.79 33.23 -19.38
C ARG A 54 6.49 32.66 -19.95
N GLN A 55 6.55 32.23 -21.20
CA GLN A 55 5.44 31.54 -21.84
C GLN A 55 5.47 30.06 -21.44
N SER A 56 4.34 29.55 -20.95
CA SER A 56 4.16 28.13 -20.63
C SER A 56 4.15 27.28 -21.90
N GLN A 57 4.68 26.06 -21.79
CA GLN A 57 4.54 25.02 -22.81
C GLN A 57 3.81 23.84 -22.19
N THR A 58 2.85 23.29 -22.93
CA THR A 58 2.19 22.05 -22.54
C THR A 58 3.18 20.90 -22.72
N VAL A 59 3.35 20.11 -21.66
CA VAL A 59 4.19 18.91 -21.64
C VAL A 59 3.29 17.74 -21.30
N ILE A 60 3.40 16.64 -22.06
CA ILE A 60 2.73 15.38 -21.73
C ILE A 60 3.63 14.63 -20.74
N VAL A 61 3.07 14.25 -19.60
CA VAL A 61 3.76 13.50 -18.55
C VAL A 61 3.06 12.15 -18.40
N ALA A 62 3.79 11.06 -18.61
CA ALA A 62 3.28 9.72 -18.33
C ALA A 62 3.48 9.39 -16.84
N VAL A 63 2.41 9.01 -16.17
CA VAL A 63 2.42 8.52 -14.78
C VAL A 63 2.24 7.00 -14.84
N ILE A 64 3.19 6.26 -14.27
CA ILE A 64 3.16 4.79 -14.19
C ILE A 64 3.00 4.45 -12.72
N ASP A 65 1.75 4.24 -12.30
CA ASP A 65 1.36 4.05 -10.90
C ASP A 65 0.18 3.06 -10.81
N GLY A 66 -0.51 3.00 -9.67
CA GLY A 66 -1.66 2.13 -9.43
C GLY A 66 -2.97 2.55 -10.08
N GLY A 67 -2.98 3.66 -10.84
CA GLY A 67 -4.17 4.19 -11.49
C GLY A 67 -4.32 5.70 -11.28
N VAL A 68 -5.37 6.28 -11.87
CA VAL A 68 -5.75 7.68 -11.74
C VAL A 68 -7.26 7.81 -11.87
N ASP A 69 -7.89 8.50 -10.92
CA ASP A 69 -9.27 8.97 -11.06
C ASP A 69 -9.30 10.06 -12.14
N ALA A 70 -9.64 9.64 -13.37
CA ALA A 70 -9.70 10.52 -14.53
C ALA A 70 -10.87 11.52 -14.48
N GLU A 71 -11.85 11.27 -13.59
CA GLU A 71 -13.04 12.09 -13.41
C GLU A 71 -12.91 13.10 -12.25
N HIS A 72 -11.83 13.00 -11.47
CA HIS A 72 -11.54 13.90 -10.37
C HIS A 72 -11.59 15.38 -10.82
N GLU A 73 -12.31 16.23 -10.07
CA GLU A 73 -12.63 17.60 -10.49
C GLU A 73 -11.39 18.48 -10.79
N ASP A 74 -10.27 18.23 -10.10
CA ASP A 74 -9.00 18.94 -10.31
C ASP A 74 -8.09 18.31 -11.40
N LEU A 75 -8.42 17.11 -11.91
CA LEU A 75 -7.60 16.39 -12.89
C LEU A 75 -8.27 16.28 -14.26
N ALA A 76 -9.59 16.15 -14.33
CA ALA A 76 -10.33 15.86 -15.56
C ALA A 76 -9.98 16.80 -16.73
N ASP A 77 -9.78 18.10 -16.45
CA ASP A 77 -9.46 19.11 -17.46
C ASP A 77 -8.00 19.04 -17.98
N ILE A 78 -7.11 18.34 -17.28
CA ILE A 78 -5.68 18.22 -17.63
C ILE A 78 -5.28 16.80 -18.06
N MET A 79 -6.21 15.84 -18.00
CA MET A 79 -5.96 14.48 -18.47
C MET A 79 -5.57 14.48 -19.94
N TRP A 80 -4.55 13.70 -20.28
CA TRP A 80 -4.19 13.47 -21.67
C TRP A 80 -5.32 12.72 -22.38
N VAL A 81 -5.58 13.07 -23.65
CA VAL A 81 -6.60 12.41 -24.48
C VAL A 81 -5.93 11.85 -25.73
N ASN A 82 -6.06 10.54 -25.94
CA ASN A 82 -5.69 9.93 -27.21
C ASN A 82 -6.64 10.42 -28.31
N LYS A 83 -6.14 11.27 -29.21
CA LYS A 83 -6.92 11.80 -30.35
C LYS A 83 -6.99 10.81 -31.52
N GLY A 84 -6.24 9.72 -31.44
CA GLY A 84 -6.28 8.63 -32.41
C GLY A 84 -7.51 7.74 -32.25
N GLU A 85 -8.09 7.71 -31.04
CA GLU A 85 -9.19 6.82 -30.66
C GLU A 85 -10.58 7.47 -30.75
N ILE A 86 -11.59 6.64 -31.02
CA ILE A 86 -13.01 6.98 -30.89
C ILE A 86 -13.56 6.31 -29.62
N PRO A 87 -13.85 7.08 -28.55
CA PRO A 87 -14.23 6.50 -27.26
C PRO A 87 -15.38 5.50 -27.31
N GLY A 88 -15.13 4.30 -26.80
CA GLY A 88 -16.12 3.28 -26.50
C GLY A 88 -16.63 2.53 -27.73
N ASN A 89 -15.87 2.51 -28.82
CA ASN A 89 -16.25 1.77 -30.03
C ASN A 89 -15.75 0.31 -30.02
N GLY A 90 -14.87 -0.07 -29.07
CA GLY A 90 -14.29 -1.40 -28.93
C GLY A 90 -13.27 -1.74 -30.02
N ILE A 91 -12.66 -0.73 -30.65
CA ILE A 91 -11.67 -0.83 -31.72
C ILE A 91 -10.40 -0.10 -31.27
N ASP A 92 -9.25 -0.59 -31.69
CA ASP A 92 -7.98 0.13 -31.65
C ASP A 92 -7.91 0.95 -32.96
N ASP A 93 -8.36 2.21 -32.92
CA ASP A 93 -8.51 3.04 -34.12
C ASP A 93 -7.15 3.55 -34.64
N ASP A 94 -6.20 3.81 -33.74
CA ASP A 94 -4.87 4.32 -34.08
C ASP A 94 -3.84 3.21 -34.39
N HIS A 95 -4.22 1.96 -34.15
CA HIS A 95 -3.44 0.73 -34.37
C HIS A 95 -2.18 0.65 -33.49
N ASN A 96 -2.25 1.15 -32.26
CA ASN A 96 -1.15 1.13 -31.30
C ASN A 96 -1.09 -0.16 -30.45
N GLY A 97 -2.12 -1.01 -30.53
CA GLY A 97 -2.26 -2.26 -29.79
C GLY A 97 -3.21 -2.20 -28.59
N TYR A 98 -3.79 -1.03 -28.28
CA TYR A 98 -4.61 -0.80 -27.09
C TYR A 98 -5.99 -0.28 -27.51
N ILE A 99 -7.02 -1.07 -27.22
CA ILE A 99 -8.40 -0.74 -27.59
C ILE A 99 -8.94 0.36 -26.69
N ASP A 100 -9.44 1.45 -27.25
CA ASP A 100 -10.09 2.54 -26.51
C ASP A 100 -9.20 3.16 -25.39
N ASP A 101 -7.88 3.30 -25.60
CA ASP A 101 -6.90 3.85 -24.63
C ASP A 101 -6.96 5.39 -24.49
N ILE A 102 -8.16 5.91 -24.20
CA ILE A 102 -8.47 7.35 -24.23
C ILE A 102 -7.59 8.18 -23.28
N HIS A 103 -7.33 7.68 -22.09
CA HIS A 103 -6.55 8.38 -21.06
C HIS A 103 -5.27 7.65 -20.64
N GLY A 104 -5.02 6.48 -21.23
CA GLY A 104 -3.94 5.58 -20.85
C GLY A 104 -4.36 4.12 -20.92
N TRP A 105 -3.58 3.26 -20.26
CA TRP A 105 -3.77 1.82 -20.29
C TRP A 105 -3.42 1.19 -18.95
N ASN A 106 -4.21 0.21 -18.53
CA ASN A 106 -3.98 -0.55 -17.32
C ASN A 106 -3.37 -1.92 -17.65
N PHE A 107 -2.10 -2.08 -17.26
CA PHE A 107 -1.31 -3.30 -17.47
C PHE A 107 -1.50 -4.36 -16.37
N LEU A 108 -2.20 -4.01 -15.29
CA LEU A 108 -2.54 -4.88 -14.16
C LEU A 108 -4.02 -5.31 -14.17
N GLY A 109 -4.76 -4.95 -15.21
CA GLY A 109 -6.13 -5.39 -15.45
C GLY A 109 -6.23 -6.50 -16.51
N ASN A 110 -7.41 -7.10 -16.62
CA ASN A 110 -7.74 -8.01 -17.72
C ASN A 110 -9.00 -7.55 -18.47
N ALA A 111 -9.29 -8.21 -19.60
CA ALA A 111 -10.44 -7.88 -20.44
C ALA A 111 -11.83 -8.07 -19.78
N LYS A 112 -11.88 -8.61 -18.56
CA LYS A 112 -13.11 -8.73 -17.76
C LYS A 112 -13.25 -7.61 -16.72
N GLY A 113 -12.30 -6.68 -16.66
CA GLY A 113 -12.24 -5.64 -15.62
C GLY A 113 -11.84 -6.22 -14.25
N GLU A 114 -10.93 -7.20 -14.23
CA GLU A 114 -10.35 -7.72 -12.98
C GLU A 114 -8.89 -7.28 -12.86
N ASP A 115 -8.51 -6.82 -11.66
CA ASP A 115 -7.20 -6.22 -11.41
C ASP A 115 -6.31 -7.02 -10.43
N VAL A 116 -5.01 -7.01 -10.71
CA VAL A 116 -4.00 -7.58 -9.81
C VAL A 116 -3.73 -6.61 -8.68
N ASN A 117 -4.31 -6.94 -7.52
CA ASN A 117 -4.20 -6.14 -6.30
C ASN A 117 -2.91 -6.40 -5.50
N TYR A 118 -2.21 -7.50 -5.78
CA TYR A 118 -0.98 -7.88 -5.08
C TYR A 118 0.04 -8.49 -6.05
N GLU A 119 1.32 -8.19 -5.84
CA GLU A 119 2.43 -8.71 -6.63
C GLU A 119 3.60 -9.15 -5.73
N ASN A 120 4.42 -10.06 -6.22
CA ASN A 120 5.70 -10.42 -5.64
C ASN A 120 6.69 -9.24 -5.75
N LEU A 121 7.51 -9.04 -4.71
CA LEU A 121 8.68 -8.17 -4.85
C LEU A 121 9.66 -8.75 -5.86
N GLU A 122 10.49 -7.88 -6.45
CA GLU A 122 11.52 -8.29 -7.43
C GLU A 122 12.41 -9.42 -6.91
N MET A 123 12.86 -9.34 -5.64
CA MET A 123 13.69 -10.42 -5.08
C MET A 123 12.94 -11.76 -4.97
N THR A 124 11.63 -11.73 -4.72
CA THR A 124 10.78 -12.92 -4.66
C THR A 124 10.62 -13.54 -6.04
N ARG A 125 10.42 -12.72 -7.09
CA ARG A 125 10.36 -13.17 -8.49
C ARG A 125 11.67 -13.79 -8.94
N LEU A 126 12.80 -13.13 -8.67
CA LEU A 126 14.13 -13.65 -8.98
C LEU A 126 14.43 -14.94 -8.23
N TYR A 127 14.09 -15.03 -6.94
CA TYR A 127 14.22 -16.26 -6.16
C TYR A 127 13.45 -17.41 -6.80
N LYS A 128 12.19 -17.18 -7.20
CA LYS A 128 11.34 -18.17 -7.87
C LYS A 128 11.95 -18.64 -9.20
N THR A 129 12.45 -17.72 -10.01
CA THR A 129 13.16 -18.05 -11.28
C THR A 129 14.42 -18.86 -11.02
N TYR A 130 15.23 -18.47 -10.04
CA TYR A 130 16.46 -19.18 -9.72
C TYR A 130 16.23 -20.52 -9.04
N LYS A 131 15.17 -20.66 -8.22
CA LYS A 131 14.75 -21.93 -7.63
C LYS A 131 14.51 -22.97 -8.71
N LYS A 132 13.72 -22.61 -9.75
CA LYS A 132 13.49 -23.48 -10.92
C LYS A 132 14.78 -23.88 -11.64
N LYS A 133 15.81 -23.03 -11.61
CA LYS A 133 17.09 -23.24 -12.32
C LYS A 133 18.13 -24.04 -11.52
N PHE A 134 18.15 -23.91 -10.19
CA PHE A 134 19.24 -24.40 -9.35
C PHE A 134 18.84 -25.42 -8.28
N GLU A 135 17.55 -25.57 -7.96
CA GLU A 135 17.10 -26.57 -6.98
C GLU A 135 17.54 -27.98 -7.40
N GLY A 136 18.33 -28.64 -6.54
CA GLY A 136 18.88 -29.97 -6.80
C GLY A 136 20.02 -30.03 -7.84
N ARG A 137 20.52 -28.90 -8.33
CA ARG A 137 21.61 -28.86 -9.32
C ARG A 137 22.99 -28.97 -8.68
N ASP A 138 23.93 -29.64 -9.36
CA ASP A 138 25.33 -29.72 -8.91
C ASP A 138 26.06 -28.39 -9.10
N ILE A 139 26.38 -27.74 -7.97
CA ILE A 139 27.03 -26.43 -7.87
C ILE A 139 28.43 -26.43 -8.51
N SER A 140 29.13 -27.57 -8.48
CA SER A 140 30.50 -27.68 -9.00
C SER A 140 30.57 -27.47 -10.53
N SER A 141 29.47 -27.75 -11.22
CA SER A 141 29.33 -27.64 -12.68
C SER A 141 28.97 -26.24 -13.19
N LEU A 142 28.70 -25.29 -12.29
CA LEU A 142 28.20 -23.97 -12.66
C LEU A 142 29.27 -23.08 -13.29
N SER A 143 28.88 -22.38 -14.36
CA SER A 143 29.68 -21.29 -14.93
C SER A 143 29.84 -20.13 -13.93
N LYS A 144 30.75 -19.18 -14.21
CA LYS A 144 30.95 -18.00 -13.36
C LYS A 144 29.68 -17.17 -13.19
N GLU A 145 28.90 -17.00 -14.26
CA GLU A 145 27.65 -16.24 -14.22
C GLU A 145 26.57 -16.98 -13.42
N GLU A 146 26.44 -18.30 -13.63
CA GLU A 146 25.51 -19.12 -12.86
C GLU A 146 25.86 -19.16 -11.37
N LYS A 147 27.14 -19.10 -11.00
CA LYS A 147 27.55 -18.98 -9.60
C LYS A 147 27.04 -17.69 -8.96
N LYS A 148 27.10 -16.57 -9.67
CA LYS A 148 26.55 -15.29 -9.17
C LYS A 148 25.03 -15.37 -8.95
N GLN A 149 24.31 -15.97 -9.89
CA GLN A 149 22.86 -16.18 -9.77
C GLN A 149 22.52 -17.17 -8.64
N TYR A 150 23.35 -18.20 -8.45
CA TYR A 150 23.22 -19.14 -7.33
C TYR A 150 23.44 -18.46 -5.98
N ASP A 151 24.44 -17.56 -5.87
CA ASP A 151 24.67 -16.78 -4.66
C ASP A 151 23.44 -15.91 -4.33
N GLN A 152 22.84 -15.26 -5.34
CA GLN A 152 21.59 -14.50 -5.18
C GLN A 152 20.42 -15.39 -4.77
N TYR A 153 20.29 -16.59 -5.35
CA TYR A 153 19.26 -17.55 -4.98
C TYR A 153 19.30 -17.90 -3.49
N GLU A 154 20.49 -18.22 -2.98
CA GLU A 154 20.71 -18.52 -1.57
C GLU A 154 20.44 -17.32 -0.67
N GLU A 155 20.86 -16.12 -1.09
CA GLU A 155 20.63 -14.87 -0.36
C GLU A 155 19.13 -14.54 -0.28
N TYR A 156 18.43 -14.53 -1.40
CA TYR A 156 17.01 -14.22 -1.45
C TYR A 156 16.18 -15.26 -0.71
N GLY A 157 16.53 -16.55 -0.79
CA GLY A 157 15.90 -17.60 0.00
C GLY A 157 15.96 -17.32 1.51
N LYS A 158 17.13 -16.90 2.01
CA LYS A 158 17.31 -16.52 3.42
C LYS A 158 16.50 -15.28 3.79
N ILE A 159 16.49 -14.25 2.94
CA ILE A 159 15.72 -13.02 3.16
C ILE A 159 14.23 -13.34 3.25
N ILE A 160 13.70 -14.11 2.29
CA ILE A 160 12.29 -14.51 2.24
C ILE A 160 11.93 -15.33 3.48
N GLU A 161 12.72 -16.36 3.83
CA GLU A 161 12.43 -17.21 4.99
C GLU A 161 12.41 -16.39 6.29
N ASN A 162 13.40 -15.51 6.48
CA ASN A 162 13.47 -14.66 7.67
C ASN A 162 12.30 -13.67 7.72
N LYS A 163 11.92 -13.07 6.58
CA LYS A 163 10.77 -12.18 6.51
C LYS A 163 9.46 -12.90 6.81
N LYS A 164 9.25 -14.11 6.29
CA LYS A 164 8.05 -14.90 6.63
C LYS A 164 7.98 -15.23 8.13
N LYS A 165 9.10 -15.55 8.77
CA LYS A 165 9.18 -15.76 10.23
C LYS A 165 8.89 -14.49 11.03
N GLU A 166 9.34 -13.34 10.55
CA GLU A 166 9.09 -12.04 11.17
C GLU A 166 7.62 -11.61 11.04
N LEU A 167 7.03 -11.84 9.86
CA LEU A 167 5.68 -11.38 9.51
C LEU A 167 4.58 -12.27 10.10
N GLY A 168 4.79 -13.59 10.21
CA GLY A 168 3.78 -14.53 10.72
C GLY A 168 3.13 -14.09 12.04
N PRO A 169 3.91 -13.82 13.10
CA PRO A 169 3.37 -13.33 14.37
C PRO A 169 2.65 -11.97 14.27
N LYS A 170 3.05 -11.11 13.34
CA LYS A 170 2.39 -9.81 13.12
C LYS A 170 1.03 -10.02 12.47
N VAL A 171 0.95 -10.83 11.41
CA VAL A 171 -0.31 -11.19 10.76
C VAL A 171 -1.26 -11.82 11.77
N ASP A 172 -0.79 -12.75 12.59
CA ASP A 172 -1.61 -13.37 13.65
C ASP A 172 -2.13 -12.35 14.68
N TYR A 173 -1.28 -11.39 15.08
CA TYR A 173 -1.66 -10.34 16.03
C TYR A 173 -2.75 -9.43 15.45
N PHE A 174 -2.52 -8.90 14.25
CA PHE A 174 -3.43 -7.97 13.60
C PHE A 174 -4.74 -8.64 13.17
N SER A 175 -4.67 -9.86 12.60
CA SER A 175 -5.86 -10.64 12.23
C SER A 175 -6.77 -10.89 13.43
N ARG A 176 -6.22 -11.32 14.58
CA ARG A 176 -7.02 -11.54 15.78
C ARG A 176 -7.66 -10.26 16.32
N GLY A 177 -6.94 -9.14 16.27
CA GLY A 177 -7.48 -7.85 16.64
C GLY A 177 -8.65 -7.46 15.74
N TYR A 178 -8.44 -7.53 14.43
CA TYR A 178 -9.46 -7.27 13.42
C TYR A 178 -10.70 -8.15 13.62
N GLU A 179 -10.53 -9.47 13.72
CA GLU A 179 -11.63 -10.43 13.97
C GLU A 179 -12.42 -10.10 15.24
N VAL A 180 -11.73 -9.70 16.32
CA VAL A 180 -12.37 -9.34 17.59
C VAL A 180 -13.19 -8.06 17.46
N PHE A 181 -12.65 -7.01 16.85
CA PHE A 181 -13.38 -5.76 16.68
C PHE A 181 -14.56 -5.92 15.70
N THR A 182 -14.37 -6.66 14.60
CA THR A 182 -15.44 -7.04 13.68
C THR A 182 -16.55 -7.82 14.37
N ALA A 183 -16.19 -8.83 15.18
CA ALA A 183 -17.17 -9.62 15.93
C ALA A 183 -17.92 -8.77 16.96
N LEU A 184 -17.24 -7.83 17.63
CA LEU A 184 -17.87 -6.92 18.58
C LEU A 184 -18.83 -5.94 17.88
N ALA A 185 -18.43 -5.35 16.76
CA ALA A 185 -19.29 -4.46 15.97
C ALA A 185 -20.55 -5.21 15.47
N ALA A 186 -20.36 -6.41 14.92
CA ALA A 186 -21.46 -7.27 14.49
C ALA A 186 -22.40 -7.66 15.65
N ALA A 187 -21.86 -7.93 16.84
CA ALA A 187 -22.66 -8.27 18.01
C ALA A 187 -23.44 -7.06 18.58
N ILE A 188 -22.89 -5.85 18.47
CA ILE A 188 -23.57 -4.59 18.81
C ILE A 188 -24.64 -4.26 17.76
N GLY A 189 -24.41 -4.66 16.50
CA GLY A 189 -25.32 -4.42 15.38
C GLY A 189 -25.21 -3.01 14.82
N LYS A 190 -24.00 -2.45 14.82
CA LYS A 190 -23.69 -1.12 14.28
C LYS A 190 -22.41 -1.18 13.46
N ASP A 191 -22.28 -0.25 12.52
CA ASP A 191 -21.03 -0.04 11.79
C ASP A 191 -19.96 0.52 12.75
N PRO A 192 -18.66 0.20 12.56
CA PRO A 192 -17.59 0.62 13.46
C PRO A 192 -17.53 2.13 13.73
N GLU A 193 -17.85 2.96 12.74
CA GLU A 193 -17.90 4.43 12.83
C GLU A 193 -18.96 4.95 13.81
N ASP A 194 -20.04 4.19 14.01
CA ASP A 194 -21.21 4.59 14.82
C ASP A 194 -21.18 4.05 16.26
N ILE A 195 -20.15 3.28 16.63
CA ILE A 195 -20.04 2.65 17.95
C ILE A 195 -19.42 3.63 18.95
N GLY A 196 -20.24 4.02 19.94
CA GLY A 196 -19.82 4.88 21.03
C GLY A 196 -19.55 4.13 22.34
N ILE A 197 -18.97 4.85 23.31
CA ILE A 197 -18.72 4.35 24.68
C ILE A 197 -19.98 3.76 25.32
N ASP A 198 -21.13 4.41 25.10
CA ASP A 198 -22.40 3.99 25.68
C ASP A 198 -22.88 2.64 25.15
N ASP A 199 -22.63 2.34 23.87
CA ASP A 199 -22.97 1.05 23.27
C ASP A 199 -22.14 -0.06 23.94
N LEU A 200 -20.84 0.16 24.06
CA LEU A 200 -19.90 -0.79 24.69
C LEU A 200 -20.21 -1.03 26.17
N LYS A 201 -20.58 0.00 26.93
CA LYS A 201 -20.95 -0.14 28.35
C LYS A 201 -22.25 -0.91 28.56
N LYS A 202 -23.21 -0.75 27.65
CA LYS A 202 -24.52 -1.44 27.69
C LYS A 202 -24.46 -2.85 27.10
N PHE A 203 -23.44 -3.13 26.29
CA PHE A 203 -23.27 -4.41 25.62
C PHE A 203 -23.16 -5.58 26.60
N LYS A 204 -23.88 -6.66 26.27
CA LYS A 204 -23.87 -7.95 26.97
C LYS A 204 -23.99 -9.09 25.97
N SER A 205 -23.01 -9.97 25.99
CA SER A 205 -22.95 -11.20 25.20
C SER A 205 -23.54 -12.38 25.97
N LYS A 206 -23.95 -13.43 25.25
CA LYS A 206 -24.54 -14.64 25.85
C LYS A 206 -23.53 -15.47 26.66
N ASP A 207 -22.28 -15.49 26.24
CA ASP A 207 -21.19 -16.28 26.85
C ASP A 207 -20.27 -15.43 27.74
N GLY A 208 -20.40 -14.10 27.70
CA GLY A 208 -19.62 -13.16 28.49
C GLY A 208 -18.20 -12.91 27.96
N THR A 209 -17.82 -13.53 26.83
CA THR A 209 -16.47 -13.39 26.27
C THR A 209 -16.24 -11.98 25.74
N LEU A 210 -17.20 -11.47 24.95
CA LEU A 210 -17.12 -10.14 24.36
C LEU A 210 -17.35 -9.01 25.39
N ASP A 211 -17.96 -9.30 26.55
CA ASP A 211 -18.20 -8.29 27.61
C ASP A 211 -16.90 -7.68 28.14
N ARG A 212 -15.86 -8.51 28.29
CA ARG A 212 -14.56 -8.06 28.80
C ARG A 212 -13.86 -7.17 27.78
N ILE A 213 -13.97 -7.53 26.52
CA ILE A 213 -13.40 -6.76 25.40
C ILE A 213 -14.14 -5.43 25.28
N ALA A 214 -15.48 -5.44 25.26
CA ALA A 214 -16.29 -4.23 25.24
C ALA A 214 -15.94 -3.29 26.39
N SER A 215 -15.74 -3.83 27.60
CA SER A 215 -15.31 -3.05 28.77
C SER A 215 -13.92 -2.42 28.59
N ALA A 216 -12.96 -3.17 28.04
CA ALA A 216 -11.60 -2.67 27.79
C ALA A 216 -11.59 -1.58 26.71
N VAL A 217 -12.30 -1.82 25.60
CA VAL A 217 -12.45 -0.84 24.52
C VAL A 217 -13.15 0.42 25.03
N ALA A 218 -14.17 0.30 25.88
CA ALA A 218 -14.83 1.46 26.50
C ALA A 218 -13.87 2.28 27.39
N GLU A 219 -12.87 1.65 28.01
CA GLU A 219 -11.83 2.35 28.77
C GLU A 219 -10.91 3.13 27.82
N ASP A 220 -10.50 2.55 26.69
CA ASP A 220 -9.65 3.23 25.72
C ASP A 220 -10.35 4.39 25.03
N LEU A 221 -11.64 4.25 24.69
CA LEU A 221 -12.44 5.38 24.20
C LEU A 221 -12.57 6.49 25.26
N SER A 222 -12.61 6.15 26.55
CA SER A 222 -12.62 7.16 27.61
C SER A 222 -11.33 8.00 27.70
N LYS A 223 -10.25 7.53 27.08
CA LYS A 223 -8.97 8.23 26.96
C LYS A 223 -8.85 9.07 25.69
N GLY A 224 -9.89 9.09 24.84
CA GLY A 224 -9.98 9.95 23.67
C GLY A 224 -9.88 9.26 22.32
N ALA A 225 -9.67 7.94 22.28
CA ALA A 225 -9.79 7.16 21.05
C ALA A 225 -11.26 7.00 20.63
N THR A 226 -11.50 6.69 19.37
CA THR A 226 -12.79 6.22 18.85
C THR A 226 -12.77 4.71 18.62
N PHE A 227 -13.95 4.08 18.50
CA PHE A 227 -14.00 2.67 18.14
C PHE A 227 -13.43 2.44 16.73
N PHE A 228 -13.75 3.33 15.80
CA PHE A 228 -13.27 3.27 14.43
C PHE A 228 -11.75 3.33 14.34
N GLU A 229 -11.08 4.28 15.00
CA GLU A 229 -9.60 4.35 14.98
C GLU A 229 -8.93 3.05 15.47
N LEU A 230 -9.52 2.40 16.48
CA LEU A 230 -9.00 1.12 16.98
C LEU A 230 -9.28 -0.03 16.01
N TYR A 231 -10.48 -0.07 15.43
CA TYR A 231 -10.85 -1.05 14.39
C TYR A 231 -9.94 -0.92 13.18
N ASP A 232 -9.82 0.29 12.66
CA ASP A 232 -9.06 0.66 11.45
C ASP A 232 -7.57 0.37 11.63
N TYR A 233 -7.00 0.68 12.80
CA TYR A 233 -5.62 0.27 13.15
C TYR A 233 -5.38 -1.24 12.98
N PHE A 234 -6.36 -2.07 13.37
CA PHE A 234 -6.23 -3.52 13.22
C PHE A 234 -6.49 -3.99 11.79
N ASP A 235 -7.44 -3.39 11.09
CA ASP A 235 -7.77 -3.69 9.70
C ASP A 235 -6.61 -3.33 8.76
N GLU A 236 -6.15 -2.07 8.78
CA GLU A 236 -5.01 -1.61 7.98
C GLU A 236 -3.75 -2.42 8.29
N GLY A 237 -3.48 -2.65 9.58
CA GLY A 237 -2.33 -3.45 10.00
C GLY A 237 -2.42 -4.90 9.50
N TYR A 238 -3.61 -5.51 9.56
CA TYR A 238 -3.83 -6.84 9.01
C TYR A 238 -3.58 -6.84 7.50
N ASN A 239 -4.24 -5.97 6.74
CA ASN A 239 -4.10 -5.88 5.29
C ASN A 239 -2.63 -5.65 4.88
N TYR A 240 -1.92 -4.74 5.56
CA TYR A 240 -0.52 -4.42 5.30
C TYR A 240 0.44 -5.60 5.52
N TYR A 241 0.34 -6.29 6.66
CA TYR A 241 1.24 -7.42 6.94
C TYR A 241 0.83 -8.69 6.21
N ASN A 242 -0.47 -8.90 6.00
CA ASN A 242 -1.00 -10.01 5.23
C ASN A 242 -0.53 -9.92 3.78
N ALA A 243 -0.60 -8.72 3.18
CA ALA A 243 -0.13 -8.50 1.82
C ALA A 243 1.35 -8.86 1.65
N GLN A 244 2.18 -8.44 2.62
CA GLN A 244 3.59 -8.78 2.65
C GLN A 244 3.83 -10.29 2.73
N LEU A 245 3.17 -10.97 3.68
CA LEU A 245 3.43 -12.38 3.98
C LEU A 245 2.92 -13.31 2.87
N ASN A 246 1.68 -13.09 2.44
CA ASN A 246 0.95 -14.04 1.60
C ASN A 246 1.09 -13.77 0.11
N TYR A 247 1.54 -12.57 -0.28
CA TYR A 247 1.74 -12.20 -1.68
C TYR A 247 3.17 -11.74 -1.96
N GLN A 248 3.64 -10.67 -1.32
CA GLN A 248 4.92 -10.03 -1.71
C GLN A 248 6.15 -10.91 -1.49
N TYR A 249 6.23 -11.61 -0.34
CA TYR A 249 7.30 -12.55 0.01
C TYR A 249 6.92 -14.02 -0.23
N ASN A 250 5.81 -14.29 -0.92
CA ASN A 250 5.35 -15.64 -1.17
C ASN A 250 5.72 -16.11 -2.60
N PRO A 251 6.78 -16.94 -2.77
CA PRO A 251 7.18 -17.40 -4.09
C PRO A 251 6.18 -18.37 -4.75
N ASP A 252 5.23 -18.92 -3.98
CA ASP A 252 4.18 -19.81 -4.47
C ASP A 252 2.95 -19.05 -4.97
N PHE A 253 2.90 -17.73 -4.79
CA PHE A 253 1.84 -16.87 -5.34
C PHE A 253 2.13 -16.54 -6.81
N GLU A 254 1.06 -16.51 -7.61
CA GLU A 254 1.10 -16.28 -9.07
C GLU A 254 0.21 -15.07 -9.41
N ALA A 255 0.71 -13.86 -9.19
CA ALA A 255 -0.05 -12.61 -9.38
C ALA A 255 -0.56 -12.44 -10.82
N ARG A 256 0.35 -12.56 -11.79
CA ARG A 256 0.09 -12.27 -13.21
C ARG A 256 -0.74 -13.32 -13.94
N GLN A 257 -1.14 -14.41 -13.28
CA GLN A 257 -2.01 -15.41 -13.89
C GLN A 257 -3.38 -14.82 -14.27
N LEU A 258 -3.87 -13.83 -13.53
CA LEU A 258 -5.13 -13.13 -13.80
C LEU A 258 -5.10 -12.36 -15.14
N ILE A 259 -3.94 -11.78 -15.45
CA ILE A 259 -3.69 -10.98 -16.65
C ILE A 259 -3.53 -11.88 -17.87
N GLY A 260 -2.85 -13.02 -17.68
CA GLY A 260 -2.53 -13.94 -18.76
C GLY A 260 -1.38 -13.46 -19.65
N ASP A 261 -0.60 -12.47 -19.21
CA ASP A 261 0.58 -11.99 -19.90
C ASP A 261 1.82 -12.85 -19.62
N ASN A 262 2.87 -12.62 -20.41
CA ASN A 262 4.19 -13.15 -20.19
C ASN A 262 5.21 -12.01 -19.94
N PRO A 263 5.59 -11.74 -18.68
CA PRO A 263 6.51 -10.64 -18.36
C PRO A 263 7.92 -10.80 -18.96
N GLU A 264 8.31 -12.02 -19.34
CA GLU A 264 9.61 -12.30 -19.96
C GLU A 264 9.60 -12.07 -21.48
N ASN A 265 8.42 -11.82 -22.06
CA ASN A 265 8.26 -11.53 -23.48
C ASN A 265 8.00 -10.03 -23.68
N TYR A 266 9.05 -9.27 -24.00
CA TYR A 266 8.93 -7.83 -24.31
C TYR A 266 8.08 -7.52 -25.56
N ALA A 267 7.73 -8.53 -26.36
CA ALA A 267 6.81 -8.38 -27.48
C ALA A 267 5.37 -8.74 -27.09
N ASP A 268 5.08 -9.04 -25.82
CA ASP A 268 3.72 -9.22 -25.34
C ASP A 268 3.07 -7.85 -25.14
N HIS A 269 1.96 -7.61 -25.85
CA HIS A 269 1.22 -6.35 -25.84
C HIS A 269 -0.30 -6.56 -25.85
N ASN A 270 -0.77 -7.82 -25.86
CA ASN A 270 -2.19 -8.15 -25.96
C ASN A 270 -2.79 -8.47 -24.58
N TYR A 271 -2.57 -7.58 -23.61
CA TYR A 271 -3.07 -7.72 -22.25
C TYR A 271 -3.36 -6.36 -21.62
N GLY A 272 -4.12 -6.36 -20.53
CA GLY A 272 -4.61 -5.13 -19.91
C GLY A 272 -6.02 -4.76 -20.34
N ASN A 273 -6.43 -3.56 -19.97
CA ASN A 273 -7.67 -2.92 -20.38
C ASN A 273 -7.51 -1.38 -20.35
N ASN A 274 -8.55 -0.66 -20.80
CA ASN A 274 -8.59 0.79 -20.82
C ASN A 274 -9.10 1.43 -19.52
N ASP A 275 -9.22 0.66 -18.44
CA ASP A 275 -9.63 1.16 -17.13
C ASP A 275 -8.44 1.77 -16.40
N VAL A 276 -8.27 3.09 -16.52
CA VAL A 276 -7.12 3.81 -15.95
C VAL A 276 -7.23 4.04 -14.44
N GLU A 277 -8.36 3.70 -13.81
CA GLU A 277 -8.56 3.90 -12.37
C GLU A 277 -7.91 2.80 -11.54
N GLY A 278 -7.87 1.57 -12.07
CA GLY A 278 -7.21 0.41 -11.48
C GLY A 278 -8.05 -0.41 -10.49
#